data_AF-F4MTY0-F1
#
_entry.id   AF-F4MTY0-F1
#
_cell.length_a   1.000
_cell.length_b   1.000
_cell.length_c   1.000
_cell.angle_alpha   90.00
_cell.angle_beta   90.00
_cell.angle_gamma   90.00
#
_symmetry.space_group_name_H-M   'P 1'
#
loop_
_entity.id
_entity.type
_entity.pdbx_description
1 polymer ?
#
loop_
_entity_poly.entity_id
_entity_poly.type
_entity_poly.pdbx_seq_one_letter_code
_entity_poly.pdbx_strand_id
1 'polypeptide(L)'
;MHESLHTRHVAAALKMAQLSRRTASALIHHSDRGIQYCSTEYQALHQRHGVICSMTDGYDCYQNALAERVNGILKLEYLLVKPEDIGQ
;
A
#
# COMPACT_ATOMS: atom_id res chain seq x y z
N MET A 1 -12.07 1.24 -15.08
CA MET A 1 -10.69 1.01 -15.58
C MET A 1 -9.73 1.46 -14.50
N HIS A 2 -8.90 0.56 -13.97
CA HIS A 2 -8.03 0.87 -12.83
C HIS A 2 -7.06 2.00 -13.20
N GLU A 3 -7.05 3.07 -12.42
CA GLU A 3 -6.04 4.12 -12.49
C GLU A 3 -4.67 3.43 -12.42
N SER A 4 -3.82 3.67 -13.43
CA SER A 4 -2.58 2.93 -13.66
C SER A 4 -1.72 2.83 -12.37
N LEU A 5 -1.05 1.68 -12.18
CA LEU A 5 -0.14 1.32 -11.07
C LEU A 5 1.12 2.20 -11.07
N HIS A 6 0.94 3.51 -11.02
CA HIS A 6 2.02 4.48 -11.00
C HIS A 6 2.59 4.63 -9.61
N THR A 7 3.92 4.56 -9.52
CA THR A 7 4.70 4.87 -8.32
C THR A 7 4.27 6.16 -7.62
N ARG A 8 3.89 7.18 -8.39
CA ARG A 8 3.50 8.49 -7.85
C ARG A 8 2.35 8.41 -6.83
N HIS A 9 1.39 7.49 -7.01
CA HIS A 9 0.24 7.38 -6.11
C HIS A 9 0.64 6.77 -4.77
N VAL A 10 1.43 5.69 -4.79
CA VAL A 10 1.95 5.07 -3.56
C VAL A 10 2.94 5.98 -2.85
N ALA A 11 3.75 6.74 -3.59
CA ALA A 11 4.64 7.76 -3.02
C ALA A 11 3.87 8.88 -2.31
N ALA A 12 2.77 9.35 -2.89
CA ALA A 12 1.91 10.35 -2.26
C ALA A 12 1.25 9.78 -0.97
N ALA A 13 0.75 8.55 -1.02
CA ALA A 13 0.18 7.88 0.15
C ALA A 13 1.20 7.73 1.29
N LEU A 14 2.43 7.30 1.00
CA LEU A 14 3.48 7.18 2.01
C LEU A 14 3.79 8.53 2.67
N LYS A 15 3.85 9.61 1.89
CA LYS A 15 4.08 10.96 2.42
C LYS A 15 2.95 11.40 3.34
N MET A 16 1.69 11.19 2.95
CA MET A 16 0.53 11.52 3.79
C MET A 16 0.55 10.72 5.11
N ALA A 17 0.89 9.43 5.05
CA ALA A 17 1.00 8.57 6.23
C ALA A 17 2.12 9.04 7.17
N GLN A 18 3.27 9.45 6.64
CA GLN A 18 4.35 10.03 7.44
C GLN A 18 3.96 11.35 8.09
N LEU A 19 3.27 12.25 7.37
CA LEU A 19 2.82 13.53 7.91
C LEU A 19 1.80 13.36 9.04
N SER A 20 0.96 12.33 8.95
CA SER A 20 -0.05 12.00 9.96
C SER A 20 0.50 11.18 11.13
N ARG A 21 1.79 10.84 11.09
CA ARG A 21 2.43 9.95 12.06
C ARG A 21 2.56 10.63 13.42
N ARG A 22 2.17 9.92 14.48
CA ARG A 22 2.25 10.39 15.87
C ARG A 22 3.50 9.91 16.63
N THR A 23 4.24 8.96 16.07
CA THR A 23 5.42 8.33 16.69
C THR A 23 6.71 8.73 15.98
N ALA A 24 7.82 8.75 16.71
CA ALA A 24 9.14 9.09 16.16
C ALA A 24 10.10 7.89 16.05
N SER A 25 9.65 6.68 16.36
CA SER A 25 10.47 5.46 16.32
C SER A 25 10.98 5.13 14.91
N ALA A 26 11.95 4.21 14.80
CA ALA A 26 12.31 3.63 13.51
C ALA A 26 11.06 3.09 12.78
N LEU A 27 10.98 3.30 11.47
CA LEU A 27 9.82 2.94 10.66
C LEU A 27 10.18 1.82 9.69
N ILE A 28 9.35 0.78 9.67
CA ILE A 28 9.38 -0.25 8.63
C ILE A 28 8.14 -0.06 7.76
N HIS A 29 8.35 0.06 6.45
CA HIS A 29 7.29 -0.02 5.46
C HIS A 29 7.27 -1.43 4.90
N HIS A 30 6.22 -2.19 5.21
CA HIS A 30 6.01 -3.52 4.66
C HIS A 30 5.09 -3.45 3.44
N SER A 31 5.52 -4.00 2.30
CA SER A 31 4.74 -4.04 1.05
C SER A 31 4.89 -5.37 0.34
N ASP A 32 4.01 -5.65 -0.62
CA ASP A 32 4.27 -6.71 -1.61
C ASP A 32 5.37 -6.31 -2.61
N ARG A 33 5.66 -7.21 -3.56
CA ARG A 33 6.64 -7.00 -4.65
C ARG A 33 6.04 -6.36 -5.91
N GLY A 34 4.94 -5.63 -5.80
CA GLY A 34 4.35 -4.89 -6.90
C GLY A 34 5.35 -3.93 -7.55
N ILE A 35 5.22 -3.72 -8.87
CA ILE A 35 6.18 -2.94 -9.66
C ILE A 35 6.35 -1.50 -9.16
N GLN A 36 5.27 -0.89 -8.67
CA GLN A 36 5.27 0.44 -8.07
C GLN A 36 6.13 0.50 -6.80
N TYR A 37 6.10 -0.55 -5.98
CA TYR A 37 6.89 -0.62 -4.75
C TYR A 37 8.35 -0.98 -5.05
N CYS A 38 8.61 -1.79 -6.08
CA CYS A 38 9.96 -2.13 -6.51
C CYS A 38 10.68 -0.99 -7.27
N SER A 39 9.95 0.07 -7.65
CA SER A 39 10.52 1.15 -8.45
C SER A 39 11.64 1.91 -7.74
N THR A 40 12.63 2.36 -8.51
CA THR A 40 13.78 3.13 -8.00
C THR A 40 13.34 4.41 -7.31
N GLU A 41 12.34 5.10 -7.85
CA GLU A 41 11.77 6.31 -7.25
C GLU A 41 11.19 6.03 -5.85
N TYR A 42 10.46 4.94 -5.67
CA TYR A 42 9.87 4.59 -4.38
C TYR A 42 10.91 4.13 -3.36
N GLN A 43 11.88 3.32 -3.79
CA GLN A 43 12.98 2.89 -2.90
C GLN A 43 13.87 4.08 -2.47
N ALA A 44 14.13 5.03 -3.37
CA ALA A 44 14.83 6.27 -3.03
C ALA A 44 14.05 7.13 -2.03
N LEU A 45 12.72 7.12 -2.09
CA LEU A 45 11.87 7.81 -1.12
C LEU A 45 12.05 7.21 0.28
N HIS A 46 12.05 5.88 0.42
CA HIS A 46 12.31 5.24 1.71
C HIS A 46 13.66 5.65 2.31
N GLN A 47 14.73 5.60 1.50
CA GLN A 47 16.06 6.00 1.94
C GLN A 47 16.11 7.46 2.41
N ARG A 48 15.49 8.38 1.66
CA ARG A 48 15.44 9.81 2.01
C ARG A 48 14.77 10.07 3.35
N HIS A 49 13.75 9.28 3.68
CA HIS A 49 12.96 9.46 4.89
C HIS A 49 13.39 8.53 6.04
N GLY A 50 14.50 7.79 5.90
CA GLY A 50 14.97 6.87 6.94
C GLY A 50 14.01 5.72 7.21
N VAL A 51 13.23 5.30 6.21
CA VAL A 51 12.27 4.20 6.30
C VAL A 51 12.93 2.92 5.82
N ILE A 52 12.80 1.86 6.60
CA ILE A 52 13.29 0.53 6.24
C ILE A 52 12.21 -0.13 5.38
N CYS A 53 12.54 -0.45 4.14
CA CYS A 53 11.67 -1.20 3.25
C CYS A 53 11.77 -2.70 3.58
N SER A 54 10.61 -3.35 3.78
CA SER A 54 10.48 -4.80 3.92
C SER A 54 9.46 -5.25 2.87
N MET A 55 9.85 -6.17 1.99
CA MET A 55 8.96 -6.67 0.96
C MET A 55 8.68 -8.15 1.17
N THR A 56 7.49 -8.59 0.75
CA THR A 56 7.16 -10.02 0.78
C THR A 56 8.12 -10.84 -0.09
N ASP A 57 8.33 -12.10 0.28
CA ASP A 57 8.90 -13.08 -0.64
C ASP A 57 7.81 -13.48 -1.65
N GLY A 58 8.19 -13.66 -2.92
CA GLY A 58 7.25 -13.78 -4.04
C GLY A 58 6.29 -14.98 -3.99
N TYR A 59 6.43 -15.85 -2.98
CA TYR A 59 5.72 -17.12 -2.86
C TYR A 59 4.92 -17.27 -1.56
N ASP A 60 4.93 -16.28 -0.66
CA ASP A 60 4.23 -16.37 0.63
C ASP A 60 3.08 -15.35 0.73
N CYS A 61 1.87 -15.82 0.47
CA CYS A 61 0.65 -15.00 0.56
C CYS A 61 0.30 -14.61 2.00
N TYR A 62 0.84 -15.28 3.02
CA TYR A 62 0.54 -14.96 4.41
C TYR A 62 1.23 -13.67 4.87
N GLN A 63 2.32 -13.26 4.20
CA GLN A 63 3.03 -12.03 4.54
C GLN A 63 2.20 -10.76 4.28
N ASN A 64 1.24 -10.83 3.34
CA ASN A 64 0.33 -9.72 3.03
C ASN A 64 -1.09 -9.90 3.62
N ALA A 65 -1.33 -10.96 4.40
CA ALA A 65 -2.69 -11.35 4.80
C ALA A 65 -3.47 -10.26 5.53
N LEU A 66 -2.79 -9.44 6.35
CA LEU A 66 -3.43 -8.32 7.05
C LEU A 66 -3.92 -7.25 6.08
N ALA A 67 -3.07 -6.85 5.12
CA ALA A 67 -3.43 -5.84 4.13
C ALA A 67 -4.58 -6.34 3.23
N GLU A 68 -4.53 -7.60 2.81
CA GLU A 68 -5.61 -8.22 2.03
C GLU A 68 -6.93 -8.26 2.81
N ARG A 69 -6.89 -8.60 4.10
CA ARG A 69 -8.12 -8.61 4.91
C ARG A 69 -8.72 -7.22 5.05
N VAL A 70 -7.91 -6.19 5.28
CA VAL A 70 -8.39 -4.79 5.32
C VAL A 70 -9.00 -4.38 3.98
N ASN A 71 -8.33 -4.68 2.87
CA ASN A 71 -8.84 -4.39 1.53
C ASN A 71 -10.17 -5.12 1.26
N GLY A 72 -10.30 -6.37 1.71
CA GLY A 72 -11.52 -7.16 1.60
C GLY A 72 -12.69 -6.51 2.35
N ILE A 73 -12.47 -6.09 3.60
CA ILE A 73 -13.47 -5.38 4.41
C ILE A 73 -13.94 -4.10 3.69
N LEU A 74 -13.01 -3.28 3.21
CA LEU A 74 -13.35 -2.02 2.52
C LEU A 74 -14.18 -2.25 1.24
N LYS A 75 -13.87 -3.29 0.49
CA LYS A 75 -14.55 -3.60 -0.78
C LYS A 75 -15.90 -4.27 -0.58
N LEU A 76 -15.99 -5.22 0.36
CA LEU A 76 -17.14 -6.12 0.48
C LEU A 76 -18.12 -5.69 1.57
N GLU A 77 -17.63 -5.15 2.68
CA GLU A 77 -18.48 -4.79 3.82
C GLU A 77 -18.88 -3.31 3.78
N TYR A 78 -17.94 -2.43 3.41
CA TYR A 78 -18.21 -0.99 3.32
C TYR A 78 -18.70 -0.54 1.94
N LEU A 79 -18.62 -1.40 0.92
CA LEU A 79 -19.07 -1.13 -0.46
C LEU A 79 -18.68 0.28 -0.94
N LEU A 80 -17.42 0.68 -0.74
CA LEU A 80 -16.92 2.00 -1.12
C LEU A 80 -17.15 2.35 -2.59
N VAL A 81 -17.36 1.33 -3.43
CA VAL A 81 -17.86 1.44 -4.79
C VAL A 81 -19.12 0.60 -4.89
N LYS A 82 -20.24 1.21 -5.27
CA LYS A 82 -21.49 0.48 -5.54
C LYS A 82 -21.26 -0.40 -6.79
N PRO A 83 -21.44 -1.73 -6.72
CA PRO A 83 -21.37 -2.59 -7.90
C PRO A 83 -22.49 -2.22 -8.88
N GLU A 84 -22.18 -2.17 -10.17
CA GLU A 84 -23.12 -1.81 -11.24
C GLU A 84 -24.35 -2.75 -11.28
N ASP A 85 -24.17 -4.00 -10.83
CA ASP A 85 -25.18 -5.05 -10.89
C ASP A 85 -26.12 -5.14 -9.66
N ILE A 86 -26.01 -4.24 -8.68
CA ILE A 86 -27.02 -4.14 -7.62
C ILE A 86 -28.18 -3.29 -8.16
N GLY A 87 -29.00 -3.90 -9.00
CA GLY A 87 -30.35 -3.42 -9.31
C GLY A 87 -31.17 -3.36 -8.02
N GLN A 88 -31.78 -2.21 -7.75
CA GLN A 88 -32.88 -2.10 -6.81
C GLN A 88 -34.17 -2.52 -7.51
#